data_AF-A0AAJ6V2Q2-F1
#
_entry.id   AF-A0AAJ6V2Q2-F1
#
_cell.length_a   1.000
_cell.length_b   1.000
_cell.length_c   1.000
_cell.angle_alpha   90.00
_cell.angle_beta   90.00
_cell.angle_gamma   90.00
#
_symmetry.space_group_name_H-M   'P 1'
#
loop_
_entity.id
_entity.type
_entity.pdbx_description
1 polymer ?
#
loop_
_entity_poly.entity_id
_entity_poly.type
_entity_poly.pdbx_seq_one_letter_code
_entity_poly.pdbx_strand_id
1 'polypeptide(L)'
;MLVWLYHMNQEKLSGTTKETTSLGLTSQLIPNSSEIESLVTEICNTTSIAEFELKLGGFRLYVMRYLTEKNEPTPQPLSPPPLVVTVKTTTDASDLNGSASTSLAISKQEPSFGGIVSFLDRAADEGLMILQSPRVGFFRRSRTIKGKRAPPSCKEKQIIKEGQVLCYIEQLGGELPIESDISGEVIKILLEDGEPVGYGDALIAILPSFPGIKKLQ
;
A
#
# COMPACT_ATOMS: atom_id res chain seq x y z
N MET A 1 10.07 -28.19 -6.59
CA MET A 1 8.77 -28.73 -7.00
C MET A 1 8.15 -27.72 -7.94
N LEU A 2 8.14 -28.08 -9.24
CA LEU A 2 7.43 -27.41 -10.33
C LEU A 2 7.82 -25.93 -10.54
N VAL A 3 8.75 -25.59 -11.45
CA VAL A 3 8.87 -26.13 -12.82
C VAL A 3 7.50 -26.20 -13.50
N TRP A 4 6.68 -25.16 -13.39
CA TRP A 4 5.51 -24.89 -14.24
C TRP A 4 5.21 -23.39 -14.11
N LEU A 5 5.96 -22.51 -14.78
CA LEU A 5 5.43 -21.89 -15.98
C LEU A 5 6.56 -21.46 -16.94
N TYR A 6 7.44 -22.42 -17.24
CA TYR A 6 8.37 -22.35 -18.37
C TYR A 6 7.74 -22.96 -19.65
N HIS A 7 6.40 -22.98 -19.75
CA HIS A 7 5.70 -23.75 -20.79
C HIS A 7 4.49 -23.07 -21.41
N MET A 8 4.62 -21.79 -21.80
CA MET A 8 3.81 -21.26 -22.89
C MET A 8 4.68 -20.32 -23.74
N ASN A 9 4.92 -20.76 -24.98
CA ASN A 9 5.61 -20.07 -26.09
C ASN A 9 7.13 -19.92 -26.04
N GLN A 10 7.82 -21.04 -26.27
CA GLN A 10 8.96 -21.04 -27.19
C GLN A 10 8.45 -21.37 -28.60
N GLU A 11 9.18 -20.90 -29.60
CA GLU A 11 9.12 -21.23 -31.04
C GLU A 11 8.29 -20.32 -31.96
N LYS A 12 8.91 -19.22 -32.42
CA LYS A 12 9.30 -19.15 -33.84
C LYS A 12 10.39 -18.10 -34.15
N LEU A 13 11.47 -18.64 -34.68
CA LEU A 13 12.41 -18.11 -35.68
C LEU A 13 13.59 -17.20 -35.29
N SER A 14 14.76 -17.87 -35.44
CA SER A 14 15.94 -17.47 -36.21
C SER A 14 16.89 -16.42 -35.62
N GLY A 15 18.07 -16.90 -35.24
CA GLY A 15 19.26 -16.08 -35.21
C GLY A 15 19.78 -15.80 -36.63
N THR A 16 20.36 -14.62 -36.82
CA THR A 16 21.66 -14.43 -37.48
C THR A 16 22.18 -13.03 -37.15
N THR A 17 23.46 -12.96 -36.81
CA THR A 17 24.38 -11.82 -36.79
C THR A 17 24.09 -10.77 -37.86
N LYS A 18 24.25 -9.45 -37.55
CA LYS A 18 25.27 -8.53 -38.10
C LYS A 18 25.34 -7.24 -37.26
N GLU A 19 26.56 -6.83 -36.93
CA GLU A 19 26.87 -5.46 -36.51
C GLU A 19 26.39 -4.45 -37.57
N THR A 20 25.82 -3.33 -37.14
CA THR A 20 25.79 -2.09 -37.93
C THR A 20 25.81 -0.91 -36.96
N THR A 21 26.91 -0.15 -37.04
CA THR A 21 27.10 1.15 -36.42
C THR A 21 25.96 2.10 -36.77
N SER A 22 25.33 2.72 -35.78
CA SER A 22 24.47 3.90 -35.98
C SER A 22 24.50 4.78 -34.73
N LEU A 23 24.90 6.03 -34.95
CA LEU A 23 24.90 7.11 -33.96
C LEU A 23 23.45 7.54 -33.68
N GLY A 24 23.11 7.69 -32.41
CA GLY A 24 21.89 8.36 -31.95
C GLY A 24 20.85 7.42 -31.35
N LEU A 25 20.10 7.99 -30.40
CA LEU A 25 19.01 7.44 -29.58
C LEU A 25 19.45 7.05 -28.16
N THR A 26 18.94 7.85 -27.22
CA THR A 26 18.86 7.59 -25.77
C THR A 26 18.57 6.12 -25.50
N SER A 27 19.60 5.36 -25.13
CA SER A 27 19.46 3.95 -24.79
C SER A 27 18.57 3.84 -23.57
N GLN A 28 17.38 3.25 -23.75
CA GLN A 28 16.60 2.69 -22.66
C GLN A 28 17.55 1.74 -21.91
N LEU A 29 17.97 2.13 -20.71
CA LEU A 29 18.87 1.36 -19.85
C LEU A 29 18.09 0.16 -19.31
N ILE A 30 17.95 -0.88 -20.13
CA ILE A 30 17.42 -2.18 -19.71
C ILE A 30 18.59 -2.94 -19.08
N PRO A 31 18.58 -3.20 -17.77
CA PRO A 31 19.70 -3.89 -17.13
C PRO A 31 19.78 -5.36 -17.54
N ASN A 32 20.99 -5.91 -17.62
CA ASN A 32 21.21 -7.32 -17.95
C ASN A 32 20.83 -8.22 -16.76
N SER A 33 20.22 -9.38 -16.99
CA SER A 33 19.83 -10.32 -15.93
C SER A 33 21.01 -10.78 -15.08
N SER A 34 22.19 -10.99 -15.67
CA SER A 34 23.40 -11.40 -14.94
C SER A 34 23.91 -10.31 -13.97
N GLU A 35 23.79 -9.04 -14.37
CA GLU A 35 24.16 -7.89 -13.52
C GLU A 35 23.16 -7.73 -12.36
N ILE A 36 21.87 -7.94 -12.63
CA ILE A 36 20.82 -7.92 -11.61
C ILE A 36 21.05 -9.04 -10.58
N GLU A 37 21.33 -10.27 -11.02
CA GLU A 37 21.63 -11.39 -10.13
C GLU A 37 22.86 -11.11 -9.26
N SER A 38 23.93 -10.56 -9.85
CA SER A 38 25.13 -10.17 -9.11
C SER A 38 24.83 -9.10 -8.05
N LEU A 39 24.05 -8.08 -8.40
CA LEU A 39 23.68 -6.98 -7.50
C LEU A 39 22.83 -7.48 -6.34
N VAL A 40 21.79 -8.27 -6.62
CA VAL A 40 20.91 -8.82 -5.58
C VAL A 40 21.69 -9.76 -4.67
N THR A 41 22.60 -10.57 -5.23
CA THR A 41 23.46 -11.48 -4.47
C THR A 41 24.41 -10.71 -3.55
N GLU A 42 25.07 -9.67 -4.06
CA GLU A 42 25.98 -8.82 -3.29
C GLU A 42 25.22 -8.15 -2.12
N ILE A 43 24.07 -7.53 -2.41
CA ILE A 43 23.23 -6.88 -1.40
C ILE A 43 22.77 -7.89 -0.35
N CYS A 44 22.28 -9.07 -0.76
CA CYS A 44 21.76 -10.07 0.16
C CYS A 44 22.85 -10.73 1.02
N ASN A 45 24.08 -10.87 0.51
CA ASN A 45 25.12 -11.64 1.19
C ASN A 45 26.12 -10.79 1.98
N THR A 46 26.38 -9.55 1.53
CA THR A 46 27.42 -8.70 2.15
C THR A 46 26.84 -7.61 3.05
N THR A 47 25.56 -7.28 2.89
CA THR A 47 24.93 -6.17 3.61
C THR A 47 23.81 -6.65 4.52
N SER A 48 23.44 -5.81 5.50
CA SER A 48 22.27 -5.98 6.37
C SER A 48 21.08 -5.11 5.91
N ILE A 49 20.92 -4.91 4.59
CA ILE A 49 19.78 -4.17 4.03
C ILE A 49 18.49 -5.02 4.10
N ALA A 50 17.41 -4.46 4.67
CA ALA A 50 16.11 -5.12 4.78
C ALA A 50 15.21 -4.86 3.56
N GLU A 51 15.39 -3.73 2.88
CA GLU A 51 14.58 -3.31 1.73
C GLU A 51 15.44 -2.56 0.72
N PHE A 52 15.28 -2.87 -0.56
CA PHE A 52 16.03 -2.27 -1.65
C PHE A 52 15.11 -2.05 -2.87
N GLU A 53 15.10 -0.82 -3.40
CA GLU A 53 14.35 -0.43 -4.60
C GLU A 53 15.28 0.20 -5.64
N LEU A 54 15.19 -0.25 -6.89
CA LEU A 54 15.94 0.29 -8.03
C LEU A 54 14.99 0.69 -9.17
N LYS A 55 15.14 1.92 -9.67
CA LYS A 55 14.38 2.48 -10.79
C LYS A 55 15.36 2.94 -11.88
N LEU A 56 15.32 2.29 -13.04
CA LEU A 56 16.17 2.59 -14.19
C LEU A 56 15.30 2.73 -15.44
N GLY A 57 15.02 3.96 -15.86
CA GLY A 57 14.09 4.21 -16.97
C GLY A 57 12.72 3.58 -16.69
N GLY A 58 12.27 2.69 -17.58
CA GLY A 58 11.04 1.90 -17.42
C GLY A 58 11.17 0.65 -16.53
N PHE A 59 12.38 0.29 -16.10
CA PHE A 59 12.63 -0.89 -15.27
C PHE A 59 12.51 -0.55 -13.77
N ARG A 60 11.84 -1.43 -13.01
CA ARG A 60 11.69 -1.33 -11.57
C ARG A 60 11.97 -2.68 -10.92
N LEU A 61 12.83 -2.68 -9.90
CA LEU A 61 13.16 -3.84 -9.08
C LEU A 61 12.95 -3.50 -7.61
N TYR A 62 12.24 -4.38 -6.90
CA TYR A 62 11.99 -4.26 -5.47
C TYR A 62 12.38 -5.57 -4.78
N VAL A 63 13.20 -5.47 -3.73
CA VAL A 63 13.74 -6.59 -2.96
C VAL A 63 13.51 -6.32 -1.48
N MET A 64 12.85 -7.25 -0.80
CA MET A 64 12.61 -7.18 0.64
C MET A 64 13.11 -8.45 1.32
N ARG A 65 13.87 -8.29 2.41
CA ARG A 65 14.48 -9.35 3.20
C ARG A 65 14.06 -9.22 4.66
N TYR A 66 13.56 -10.31 5.22
CA TYR A 66 13.27 -10.41 6.64
C TYR A 66 14.57 -10.69 7.40
N LEU A 67 15.17 -9.64 7.96
CA LEU A 67 16.31 -9.77 8.86
C LEU A 67 15.81 -10.25 10.21
N THR A 68 16.20 -11.46 10.60
CA THR A 68 16.01 -11.93 11.97
C THR A 68 17.00 -11.20 12.86
N GLU A 69 16.64 -10.02 13.36
CA GLU A 69 17.32 -9.46 14.52
C GLU A 69 17.05 -10.40 15.70
N LYS A 70 18.06 -11.22 16.03
CA LYS A 70 18.07 -12.06 17.21
C LYS A 70 18.18 -11.15 18.45
N ASN A 71 17.06 -10.58 18.86
CA ASN A 71 16.90 -9.99 20.18
C ASN A 71 16.81 -11.13 21.20
N GLU A 72 17.96 -11.51 21.75
CA GLU A 72 18.06 -12.37 22.94
C GLU A 72 17.75 -11.52 24.18
N PRO A 73 16.68 -11.80 24.95
CA PRO A 73 16.43 -11.09 26.20
C PRO A 73 17.47 -11.52 27.24
N THR A 74 18.31 -10.58 27.66
CA THR A 74 19.25 -10.77 28.77
C THR A 74 18.49 -11.15 30.05
N PRO A 75 18.81 -12.27 30.74
CA PRO A 75 18.17 -12.61 32.01
C PRO A 75 18.68 -11.66 33.11
N GLN A 76 17.78 -10.86 33.67
CA GLN A 76 18.07 -10.06 34.87
C GLN A 76 18.23 -10.98 36.10
N PRO A 77 19.13 -10.66 37.05
CA PRO A 77 19.25 -11.43 38.29
C PRO A 77 18.01 -11.27 39.18
N LEU A 78 17.46 -12.38 39.65
CA LEU A 78 16.39 -12.44 40.64
C LEU A 78 16.90 -11.97 42.02
N SER A 79 16.29 -10.92 42.57
CA SER A 79 16.39 -10.56 43.99
C SER A 79 15.45 -11.46 44.82
N PRO A 80 15.86 -11.94 46.02
CA PRO A 80 14.98 -12.74 46.87
C PRO A 80 13.90 -11.89 47.57
N PRO A 81 12.73 -12.46 47.92
CA PRO A 81 11.70 -11.75 48.68
C PRO A 81 12.01 -11.82 50.20
N PRO A 82 11.67 -10.78 50.99
CA PRO A 82 11.68 -10.91 52.44
C PRO A 82 10.37 -11.52 52.95
N LEU A 83 10.50 -12.32 54.01
CA LEU A 83 9.44 -13.00 54.76
C LEU A 83 8.67 -12.03 55.69
N VAL A 84 7.33 -12.11 55.60
CA VAL A 84 6.28 -12.05 56.63
C VAL A 84 6.46 -11.14 57.85
N VAL A 85 5.52 -10.20 58.08
CA VAL A 85 4.85 -10.03 59.40
C VAL A 85 3.38 -9.64 59.23
N THR A 86 2.53 -10.44 59.86
CA THR A 86 1.09 -10.32 60.07
C THR A 86 0.72 -9.25 61.10
N VAL A 87 -0.27 -8.40 60.80
CA VAL A 87 -1.19 -7.84 61.82
C VAL A 87 -2.61 -7.76 61.23
N LYS A 88 -3.58 -8.34 61.94
CA LYS A 88 -5.03 -8.34 61.68
C LYS A 88 -5.70 -7.15 62.39
N THR A 89 -6.71 -6.56 61.75
CA THR A 89 -7.91 -5.91 62.36
C THR A 89 -8.92 -5.65 61.23
N THR A 90 -9.96 -6.47 61.07
CA THR A 90 -11.37 -6.31 61.52
C THR A 90 -12.20 -5.23 60.79
N THR A 91 -13.21 -5.73 60.05
CA THR A 91 -14.57 -5.17 59.83
C THR A 91 -14.64 -3.90 58.96
N ASP A 92 -15.31 -3.88 57.80
CA ASP A 92 -16.75 -4.11 57.64
C ASP A 92 -17.12 -4.49 56.20
N ALA A 93 -18.20 -5.25 56.07
CA ALA A 93 -18.76 -5.72 54.81
C ALA A 93 -19.82 -4.74 54.30
N SER A 94 -19.82 -4.44 53.00
CA SER A 94 -21.04 -4.07 52.28
C SER A 94 -20.88 -4.35 50.78
N ASP A 95 -21.85 -5.09 50.27
CA ASP A 95 -21.97 -5.65 48.93
C ASP A 95 -22.10 -4.59 47.82
N LEU A 96 -21.57 -4.89 46.62
CA LEU A 96 -22.36 -5.11 45.39
C LEU A 96 -21.49 -5.01 44.11
N ASN A 97 -21.45 -6.13 43.40
CA ASN A 97 -21.49 -6.28 41.93
C ASN A 97 -20.80 -5.25 41.02
N GLY A 98 -19.74 -5.71 40.36
CA GLY A 98 -19.13 -5.04 39.21
C GLY A 98 -18.34 -5.99 38.33
N SER A 99 -19.00 -7.05 37.85
CA SER A 99 -18.51 -7.91 36.78
C SER A 99 -18.32 -7.10 35.50
N ALA A 100 -17.13 -7.17 34.92
CA ALA A 100 -16.87 -7.58 33.54
C ALA A 100 -15.60 -6.91 33.00
N SER A 101 -14.56 -7.71 32.83
CA SER A 101 -13.58 -7.51 31.78
C SER A 101 -14.29 -7.49 30.44
N THR A 102 -14.33 -6.35 29.77
CA THR A 102 -14.61 -6.29 28.33
C THR A 102 -13.28 -6.17 27.60
N SER A 103 -12.70 -7.32 27.32
CA SER A 103 -11.74 -7.49 26.25
C SER A 103 -12.36 -6.93 24.97
N LEU A 104 -11.77 -5.86 24.44
CA LEU A 104 -12.07 -5.36 23.10
C LEU A 104 -11.61 -6.41 22.10
N ALA A 105 -12.51 -7.35 21.79
CA ALA A 105 -12.44 -8.17 20.61
C ALA A 105 -12.58 -7.22 19.40
N ILE A 106 -11.44 -6.84 18.82
CA ILE A 106 -11.36 -6.34 17.46
C ILE A 106 -11.82 -7.48 16.56
N SER A 107 -13.12 -7.49 16.27
CA SER A 107 -13.66 -8.19 15.12
C SER A 107 -13.14 -7.42 13.91
N LYS A 108 -12.03 -7.91 13.36
CA LYS A 108 -11.56 -7.54 12.03
C LYS A 108 -12.60 -8.05 11.05
N GLN A 109 -13.63 -7.25 10.80
CA GLN A 109 -14.41 -7.41 9.56
C GLN A 109 -13.41 -7.22 8.43
N GLU A 110 -13.14 -8.30 7.70
CA GLU A 110 -12.52 -8.21 6.39
C GLU A 110 -13.35 -7.21 5.56
N PRO A 111 -12.74 -6.12 5.07
CA PRO A 111 -13.31 -5.41 3.94
C PRO A 111 -13.50 -6.45 2.84
N SER A 112 -14.66 -6.41 2.19
CA SER A 112 -15.05 -7.35 1.16
C SER A 112 -14.12 -7.22 -0.06
N PHE A 113 -12.92 -7.77 0.01
CA PHE A 113 -11.95 -7.80 -1.09
C PHE A 113 -12.56 -8.38 -2.36
N GLY A 114 -13.48 -9.34 -2.23
CA GLY A 114 -14.19 -9.93 -3.37
C GLY A 114 -15.05 -8.95 -4.19
N GLY A 115 -15.66 -7.94 -3.55
CA GLY A 115 -16.54 -6.98 -4.25
C GLY A 115 -15.76 -5.92 -5.04
N ILE A 116 -14.60 -5.54 -4.54
CA ILE A 116 -13.72 -4.54 -5.18
C ILE A 116 -13.03 -5.14 -6.40
N VAL A 117 -12.55 -6.39 -6.31
CA VAL A 117 -11.87 -7.07 -7.43
C VAL A 117 -12.78 -7.19 -8.65
N SER A 118 -14.03 -7.66 -8.48
CA SER A 118 -14.99 -7.74 -9.59
C SER A 118 -15.32 -6.38 -10.21
N PHE A 119 -15.31 -5.31 -9.43
CA PHE A 119 -15.53 -3.96 -9.96
C PHE A 119 -14.34 -3.48 -10.78
N LEU A 120 -13.11 -3.77 -10.35
CA LEU A 120 -11.89 -3.36 -11.07
C LEU A 120 -11.77 -4.03 -12.45
N ASP A 121 -12.16 -5.30 -12.56
CA ASP A 121 -12.21 -5.99 -13.86
C ASP A 121 -13.16 -5.26 -14.83
N ARG A 122 -14.38 -4.92 -14.36
CA ARG A 122 -15.36 -4.17 -15.18
C ARG A 122 -14.91 -2.75 -15.49
N ALA A 123 -14.21 -2.11 -14.56
CA ALA A 123 -13.71 -0.75 -14.72
C ALA A 123 -12.72 -0.66 -15.90
N ALA A 124 -11.92 -1.69 -16.12
CA ALA A 124 -11.03 -1.77 -17.28
C ALA A 124 -11.81 -1.82 -18.61
N ASP A 125 -12.87 -2.64 -18.67
CA ASP A 125 -13.74 -2.74 -19.85
C ASP A 125 -14.50 -1.44 -20.15
N GLU A 126 -14.88 -0.70 -19.10
CA GLU A 126 -15.57 0.59 -19.20
C GLU A 126 -14.61 1.77 -19.46
N GLY A 127 -13.30 1.53 -19.55
CA GLY A 127 -12.29 2.57 -19.76
C GLY A 127 -12.15 3.55 -18.59
N LEU A 128 -12.48 3.12 -17.38
CA LEU A 128 -12.31 3.92 -16.17
C LEU A 128 -10.85 3.95 -15.75
N MET A 129 -10.37 5.12 -15.36
CA MET A 129 -9.08 5.26 -14.69
C MET A 129 -9.23 4.96 -13.21
N ILE A 130 -8.38 4.07 -12.69
CA ILE A 130 -8.30 3.80 -11.25
C ILE A 130 -7.24 4.69 -10.63
N LEU A 131 -7.66 5.61 -9.77
CA LEU A 131 -6.76 6.38 -8.92
C LEU A 131 -6.28 5.47 -7.79
N GLN A 132 -4.97 5.21 -7.76
CA GLN A 132 -4.33 4.34 -6.79
C GLN A 132 -3.64 5.14 -5.68
N SER A 133 -3.46 4.51 -4.51
CA SER A 133 -2.75 5.14 -3.40
C SER A 133 -1.23 5.16 -3.64
N PRO A 134 -0.57 6.32 -3.56
CA PRO A 134 0.88 6.41 -3.60
C PRO A 134 1.53 6.19 -2.22
N ARG A 135 0.73 5.93 -1.17
CA ARG A 135 1.19 5.86 0.23
C ARG A 135 0.43 4.79 1.03
N VAL A 136 1.01 4.39 2.16
CA VAL A 136 0.36 3.48 3.13
C VAL A 136 -0.21 4.31 4.28
N GLY A 137 -1.45 4.02 4.69
CA GLY A 137 -2.09 4.75 5.78
C GLY A 137 -3.58 4.43 5.89
N PHE A 138 -4.36 5.42 6.31
CA PHE A 138 -5.81 5.31 6.39
C PHE A 138 -6.49 6.27 5.41
N PHE A 139 -7.47 5.77 4.67
CA PHE A 139 -8.25 6.57 3.73
C PHE A 139 -9.10 7.60 4.47
N ARG A 140 -9.07 8.85 4.03
CA ARG A 140 -9.90 9.93 4.57
C ARG A 140 -10.61 10.67 3.44
N ARG A 141 -11.92 10.82 3.57
CA ARG A 141 -12.75 11.56 2.59
C ARG A 141 -12.57 13.06 2.68
N SER A 142 -12.14 13.57 3.84
CA SER A 142 -11.93 14.99 4.08
C SER A 142 -10.75 15.26 4.99
N ARG A 143 -10.33 16.53 5.03
CA ARG A 143 -9.27 17.01 5.90
C ARG A 143 -9.81 17.34 7.29
N THR A 144 -8.99 17.15 8.32
CA THR A 144 -9.22 17.64 9.67
C THR A 144 -8.55 19.01 9.82
N ILE A 145 -9.36 20.05 10.04
CA ILE A 145 -8.89 21.43 10.23
C ILE A 145 -9.34 21.89 11.62
N LYS A 146 -8.37 22.26 12.48
CA LYS A 146 -8.63 22.71 13.86
C LYS A 146 -9.50 21.73 14.67
N GLY A 147 -9.25 20.43 14.52
CA GLY A 147 -9.98 19.36 15.23
C GLY A 147 -11.40 19.10 14.71
N LYS A 148 -11.81 19.71 13.59
CA LYS A 148 -13.10 19.45 12.94
C LYS A 148 -12.90 18.88 11.54
N ARG A 149 -13.72 17.89 11.19
CA ARG A 149 -13.78 17.34 9.83
C ARG A 149 -14.34 18.38 8.87
N ALA A 150 -13.59 18.70 7.82
CA ALA A 150 -14.07 19.47 6.69
C ALA A 150 -15.09 18.64 5.87
N PRO A 151 -15.83 19.26 4.94
CA PRO A 151 -16.63 18.52 3.96
C PRO A 151 -15.77 17.55 3.14
N PRO A 152 -16.34 16.45 2.61
CA PRO A 152 -15.65 15.56 1.68
C PRO A 152 -15.04 16.33 0.51
N SER A 153 -13.80 16.00 0.16
CA SER A 153 -13.08 16.61 -0.96
C SER A 153 -13.75 16.34 -2.30
N CYS A 154 -14.35 15.16 -2.45
CA CYS A 154 -15.19 14.83 -3.60
C CYS A 154 -16.39 13.96 -3.23
N LYS A 155 -17.33 13.85 -4.17
CA LYS A 155 -18.49 12.94 -4.13
C LYS A 155 -18.57 12.16 -5.43
N GLU A 156 -19.25 11.02 -5.39
CA GLU A 156 -19.61 10.30 -6.62
C GLU A 156 -20.48 11.19 -7.51
N LYS A 157 -20.31 11.03 -8.83
CA LYS A 157 -20.91 11.84 -9.91
C LYS A 157 -20.44 13.29 -9.95
N GLN A 158 -19.34 13.62 -9.28
CA GLN A 158 -18.76 14.96 -9.34
C GLN A 158 -17.77 15.07 -10.50
N ILE A 159 -17.85 16.18 -11.24
CA ILE A 159 -16.84 16.57 -12.22
C ILE A 159 -15.61 17.13 -11.50
N ILE A 160 -14.44 16.61 -11.86
CA ILE A 160 -13.14 16.93 -11.28
C ILE A 160 -12.15 17.38 -12.34
N LYS A 161 -11.14 18.14 -11.92
CA LYS A 161 -10.03 18.60 -12.76
C LYS A 161 -8.72 17.95 -12.33
N GLU A 162 -7.76 17.94 -13.26
CA GLU A 162 -6.37 17.63 -12.93
C GLU A 162 -5.86 18.56 -11.81
N GLY A 163 -5.11 17.99 -10.86
CA GLY A 163 -4.62 18.65 -9.66
C GLY A 163 -5.67 18.88 -8.56
N GLN A 164 -6.93 18.49 -8.78
CA GLN A 164 -7.95 18.62 -7.73
C GLN A 164 -7.75 17.55 -6.64
N VAL A 165 -7.71 17.97 -5.38
CA VAL A 165 -7.67 17.06 -4.23
C VAL A 165 -8.99 16.28 -4.14
N LEU A 166 -8.91 14.95 -4.15
CA LEU A 166 -10.09 14.07 -4.10
C LEU A 166 -10.28 13.40 -2.74
N CYS A 167 -9.19 13.08 -2.06
CA CYS A 167 -9.18 12.46 -0.74
C CYS A 167 -7.83 12.74 -0.04
N TYR A 168 -7.65 12.18 1.16
CA TYR A 168 -6.41 12.24 1.91
C TYR A 168 -6.03 10.84 2.39
N ILE A 169 -4.73 10.61 2.57
CA ILE A 169 -4.20 9.46 3.29
C ILE A 169 -3.61 9.96 4.60
N GLU A 170 -4.15 9.45 5.71
CA GLU A 170 -3.63 9.72 7.04
C GLU A 170 -2.48 8.76 7.36
N GLN A 171 -1.32 9.32 7.66
CA GLN A 171 -0.11 8.57 7.99
C GLN A 171 0.70 9.34 9.04
N LEU A 172 1.11 8.66 10.12
CA LEU A 172 1.92 9.22 11.21
C LEU A 172 1.33 10.52 11.81
N GLY A 173 0.01 10.61 11.90
CA GLY A 173 -0.71 11.77 12.43
C GLY A 173 -0.82 12.97 11.48
N GLY A 174 -0.32 12.85 10.25
CA GLY A 174 -0.52 13.83 9.18
C GLY A 174 -1.52 13.35 8.12
N GLU A 175 -2.25 14.27 7.52
CA GLU A 175 -3.15 13.99 6.39
C GLU A 175 -2.53 14.55 5.09
N LEU A 176 -2.19 13.64 4.19
CA LEU A 176 -1.53 13.97 2.93
C LEU A 176 -2.57 13.93 1.79
N PRO A 177 -2.68 15.01 0.99
CA PRO A 177 -3.67 15.08 -0.08
C PRO A 177 -3.33 14.10 -1.21
N ILE A 178 -4.38 13.54 -1.81
CA ILE A 178 -4.32 12.78 -3.06
C ILE A 178 -5.08 13.59 -4.11
N GLU A 179 -4.37 13.95 -5.17
CA GLU A 179 -4.87 14.76 -6.28
C GLU A 179 -5.21 13.89 -7.50
N SER A 180 -6.09 14.38 -8.36
CA SER A 180 -6.39 13.73 -9.63
C SER A 180 -5.33 14.04 -10.68
N ASP A 181 -4.79 13.03 -11.35
CA ASP A 181 -3.86 13.22 -12.49
C ASP A 181 -4.59 13.58 -13.80
N ILE A 182 -5.92 13.49 -13.82
CA ILE A 182 -6.74 13.73 -15.01
C ILE A 182 -7.98 14.56 -14.68
N SER A 183 -8.60 15.13 -15.72
CA SER A 183 -9.96 15.67 -15.62
C SER A 183 -10.99 14.58 -15.93
N GLY A 184 -12.16 14.62 -15.31
CA GLY A 184 -13.15 13.56 -15.46
C GLY A 184 -14.34 13.64 -14.51
N GLU A 185 -15.07 12.53 -14.39
CA GLU A 185 -16.15 12.34 -13.43
C GLU A 185 -15.81 11.24 -12.44
N VAL A 186 -16.03 11.47 -11.15
CA VAL A 186 -15.88 10.43 -10.11
C VAL A 186 -17.03 9.44 -10.24
N ILE A 187 -16.75 8.20 -10.65
CA ILE A 187 -17.77 7.17 -10.82
C ILE A 187 -18.06 6.48 -9.48
N LYS A 188 -17.01 6.13 -8.75
CA LYS A 188 -17.14 5.40 -7.49
C LYS A 188 -15.97 5.67 -6.56
N ILE A 189 -16.26 5.82 -5.27
CA ILE A 189 -15.25 5.81 -4.22
C ILE A 189 -15.20 4.38 -3.66
N LEU A 190 -14.04 3.74 -3.74
CA LEU A 190 -13.90 2.30 -3.50
C LEU A 190 -13.70 1.93 -2.03
N LEU A 191 -13.41 2.93 -1.20
CA LEU A 191 -13.10 2.77 0.21
C LEU A 191 -13.97 3.65 1.10
N GLU A 192 -14.20 3.17 2.31
CA GLU A 192 -14.86 3.92 3.37
C GLU A 192 -13.88 4.73 4.21
N ASP A 193 -14.39 5.78 4.86
CA ASP A 193 -13.53 6.65 5.66
C ASP A 193 -12.95 5.91 6.88
N GLY A 194 -11.63 5.94 6.99
CA GLY A 194 -10.88 5.22 8.02
C GLY A 194 -10.43 3.83 7.61
N GLU A 195 -10.73 3.35 6.40
CA GLU A 195 -10.21 2.07 5.95
C GLU A 195 -8.70 2.09 5.74
N PRO A 196 -8.00 0.98 6.07
CA PRO A 196 -6.56 0.86 5.83
C PRO A 196 -6.28 0.77 4.32
N VAL A 197 -5.19 1.40 3.91
CA VAL A 197 -4.76 1.50 2.51
C VAL A 197 -3.28 1.20 2.39
N GLY A 198 -2.92 0.33 1.47
CA GLY A 198 -1.57 0.04 1.02
C GLY A 198 -1.16 0.82 -0.23
N TYR A 199 0.11 0.71 -0.61
CA TYR A 199 0.60 1.27 -1.86
C TYR A 199 -0.03 0.54 -3.05
N GLY A 200 -0.53 1.28 -4.04
CA GLY A 200 -1.17 0.74 -5.24
C GLY A 200 -2.64 0.36 -5.05
N ASP A 201 -3.17 0.41 -3.83
CA ASP A 201 -4.57 0.11 -3.57
C ASP A 201 -5.49 1.08 -4.30
N ALA A 202 -6.58 0.56 -4.86
CA ALA A 202 -7.54 1.33 -5.62
C ALA A 202 -8.39 2.22 -4.70
N LEU A 203 -8.34 3.54 -4.91
CA LEU A 203 -9.05 4.52 -4.10
C LEU A 203 -10.38 4.95 -4.73
N ILE A 204 -10.31 5.35 -6.00
CA ILE A 204 -11.41 6.01 -6.70
C ILE A 204 -11.38 5.59 -8.18
N ALA A 205 -12.54 5.28 -8.74
CA ALA A 205 -12.72 5.08 -10.17
C ALA A 205 -13.22 6.37 -10.83
N ILE A 206 -12.53 6.81 -11.88
CA ILE A 206 -12.76 8.07 -12.57
C ILE A 206 -13.02 7.78 -14.04
N LEU A 207 -14.08 8.34 -14.61
CA LEU A 207 -14.30 8.37 -16.06
C LEU A 207 -13.52 9.56 -16.63
N PRO A 208 -12.46 9.35 -17.44
CA PRO A 208 -11.67 10.44 -17.97
C PRO A 208 -12.46 11.33 -18.93
N SER A 209 -12.20 12.63 -18.88
CA SER A 209 -12.71 13.61 -19.85
C SER A 209 -11.53 14.33 -20.49
N PHE A 210 -11.51 14.33 -21.83
CA PHE A 210 -10.44 14.96 -22.62
C PHE A 210 -10.95 16.26 -23.25
N PRO A 211 -10.76 17.42 -22.59
CA PRO A 211 -11.13 18.70 -23.14
C PRO A 211 -10.18 19.05 -24.30
N GLY A 212 -10.51 18.63 -25.52
CA GLY A 212 -9.67 18.94 -26.68
C GLY A 212 -10.00 18.17 -27.95
N ILE A 213 -10.66 17.02 -27.85
CA ILE A 213 -11.10 16.27 -29.03
C ILE A 213 -12.45 16.84 -29.47
N LYS A 214 -12.43 17.97 -30.18
CA LYS A 214 -13.61 18.37 -30.97
C LYS A 214 -13.88 17.19 -31.91
N LYS A 215 -15.06 16.60 -31.78
CA LYS A 215 -15.57 15.54 -32.66
C LYS A 215 -15.33 15.99 -34.10
N LEU A 216 -14.38 15.37 -34.78
CA LEU A 216 -14.22 15.54 -36.22
C LEU A 216 -15.48 14.92 -36.83
N GLN A 217 -16.48 15.76 -37.08
CA GLN A 217 -17.63 15.46 -37.92
C GLN A 217 -17.42 16.13 -39.27
#